data_AF-A0A7V5EYF0-F1
#
_entry.id   AF-A0A7V5EYF0-F1
#
_cell.length_a   1.000
_cell.length_b   1.000
_cell.length_c   1.000
_cell.angle_alpha   90.00
_cell.angle_beta   90.00
_cell.angle_gamma   90.00
#
_symmetry.space_group_name_H-M   'P 1'
#
loop_
_entity.id
_entity.type
_entity.pdbx_description
1 polymer ?
#
loop_
_entity_poly.entity_id
_entity_poly.type
_entity_poly.pdbx_seq_one_letter_code
_entity_poly.pdbx_strand_id
1 'polypeptide(L)'
;MAVHLTLLRHAESTGNAAGVWQGSTDAELTPRGRAQADAVVGRLAGRSFDLVVSTGMRRTDETIAGLRAPVEVDPGFREIALGEWEGLSAAEVRARYPDAVARLLAGEDVAPTGGETLREFVERIVAALAGLLDRLDDGDRVLVVTHGGVIQNLVAHHLGLEPGFRSMGIVANTSLTELVVDDAGVRLEVYNDAVHLPDPWTRGRHAADPHVHLIRHGETDANVSGRWQGRTDTLLNANGLAQAELLAKVAPPVDVVVASPLRRARDTADALARLRGVPLRIDPDLVEIDFGSWENRTREEIAHLDAEGYRAVYGEGRDLPRGGTGETFAEASRRIARAVARAAEDPGADEPGLVGHGGAFRAYVATVLGLDFVDRDRLALPRNASVSTVRLDESGATVARYNVAVPA
;
A
#
# COMPACT_ATOMS: atom_id res chain seq x y z
N MET A 1 21.45 -1.90 -10.22
CA MET A 1 21.53 -1.23 -8.90
C MET A 1 20.17 -1.34 -8.23
N ALA A 2 20.08 -1.41 -6.90
CA ALA A 2 18.84 -1.42 -6.13
C ALA A 2 18.95 -0.53 -4.88
N VAL A 3 18.16 0.53 -4.81
CA VAL A 3 18.05 1.44 -3.66
C VAL A 3 16.75 1.16 -2.90
N HIS A 4 16.81 1.17 -1.58
CA HIS A 4 15.66 0.97 -0.70
C HIS A 4 15.19 2.30 -0.10
N LEU A 5 14.03 2.78 -0.54
CA LEU A 5 13.48 4.06 -0.12
C LEU A 5 12.31 3.85 0.86
N THR A 6 12.40 4.47 2.04
CA THR A 6 11.31 4.55 3.01
C THR A 6 10.78 5.98 3.06
N LEU A 7 9.53 6.18 2.68
CA LEU A 7 8.84 7.45 2.81
C LEU A 7 8.03 7.48 4.11
N LEU A 8 8.25 8.48 4.95
CA LEU A 8 7.57 8.69 6.23
C LEU A 8 6.71 9.94 6.16
N ARG A 9 5.39 9.81 6.36
CA ARG A 9 4.54 10.99 6.56
C ARG A 9 4.77 11.58 7.95
N HIS A 10 4.83 12.90 8.07
CA HIS A 10 4.88 13.56 9.38
C HIS A 10 3.72 13.14 10.32
N ALA A 11 3.94 13.25 11.62
CA ALA A 11 2.95 13.02 12.66
C ALA A 11 1.82 14.07 12.64
N GLU A 12 0.74 13.81 13.38
CA GLU A 12 -0.41 14.70 13.43
C GLU A 12 -0.02 16.13 13.87
N SER A 13 -0.27 17.10 12.99
CA SER A 13 -0.08 18.52 13.27
C SER A 13 -1.39 19.20 13.71
N THR A 14 -1.28 20.42 14.24
CA THR A 14 -2.44 21.24 14.61
C THR A 14 -3.40 21.45 13.43
N GLY A 15 -2.88 21.61 12.21
CA GLY A 15 -3.72 21.70 11.02
C GLY A 15 -4.42 20.37 10.65
N ASN A 16 -3.81 19.21 10.93
CA ASN A 16 -4.49 17.92 10.75
C ASN A 16 -5.68 17.80 11.70
N ALA A 17 -5.46 18.10 12.98
CA ALA A 17 -6.49 18.05 14.02
C ALA A 17 -7.63 19.03 13.75
N ALA A 18 -7.33 20.21 13.21
CA ALA A 18 -8.33 21.20 12.82
C ALA A 18 -9.06 20.86 11.50
N GLY A 19 -8.60 19.88 10.73
CA GLY A 19 -9.20 19.51 9.45
C GLY A 19 -9.04 20.56 8.35
N VAL A 20 -8.00 21.39 8.44
CA VAL A 20 -7.69 22.45 7.48
C VAL A 20 -6.58 22.02 6.53
N TRP A 21 -6.55 22.64 5.35
CA TRP A 21 -5.47 22.46 4.40
C TRP A 21 -4.24 23.22 4.85
N GLN A 22 -3.09 22.57 4.89
CA GLN A 22 -1.87 23.15 5.44
C GLN A 22 -0.89 23.61 4.36
N GLY A 23 -0.76 22.82 3.27
CA GLY A 23 0.23 23.09 2.23
C GLY A 23 1.61 23.40 2.80
N SER A 24 2.11 24.59 2.47
CA SER A 24 3.40 25.14 2.89
C SER A 24 3.40 25.79 4.28
N THR A 25 2.25 25.96 4.94
CA THR A 25 2.16 26.48 6.30
C THR A 25 2.91 25.58 7.30
N ASP A 26 3.74 26.18 8.14
CA ASP A 26 4.64 25.45 9.05
C ASP A 26 4.03 25.15 10.43
N ALA A 27 3.03 24.26 10.43
CA ALA A 27 2.33 23.85 11.66
C ALA A 27 3.19 22.97 12.59
N GLU A 28 2.95 23.08 13.89
CA GLU A 28 3.56 22.23 14.92
C GLU A 28 2.78 20.91 15.16
N LEU A 29 3.41 19.94 15.83
CA LEU A 29 2.73 18.71 16.23
C LEU A 29 1.76 18.93 17.39
N THR A 30 0.66 18.18 17.38
CA THR A 30 -0.23 18.08 18.55
C THR A 30 0.41 17.19 19.63
N PRO A 31 -0.15 17.14 20.86
CA PRO A 31 0.27 16.14 21.85
C PRO A 31 0.13 14.69 21.34
N ARG A 32 -0.92 14.40 20.58
CA ARG A 32 -1.09 13.10 19.90
C ARG A 32 -0.02 12.90 18.84
N GLY A 33 0.29 13.92 18.04
CA GLY A 33 1.37 13.90 17.07
C GLY A 33 2.73 13.59 17.68
N ARG A 34 3.05 14.18 18.84
CA ARG A 34 4.30 13.86 19.57
C ARG A 34 4.35 12.40 20.01
N ALA A 35 3.25 11.84 20.52
CA ALA A 35 3.18 10.42 20.85
C ALA A 35 3.33 9.51 19.62
N GLN A 36 2.78 9.92 18.45
CA GLN A 36 3.00 9.22 17.18
C GLN A 36 4.46 9.29 16.73
N ALA A 37 5.11 10.45 16.89
CA ALA A 37 6.52 10.65 16.58
C ALA A 37 7.40 9.70 17.42
N ASP A 38 7.15 9.60 18.72
CA ASP A 38 7.86 8.66 19.60
C ASP A 38 7.66 7.20 19.15
N ALA A 39 6.43 6.83 18.79
CA ALA A 39 6.11 5.48 18.32
C ALA A 39 6.83 5.12 17.01
N VAL A 40 6.88 6.04 16.03
CA VAL A 40 7.56 5.77 14.76
C VAL A 40 9.08 5.79 14.91
N VAL A 41 9.65 6.65 15.76
CA VAL A 41 11.08 6.58 16.11
C VAL A 41 11.40 5.23 16.76
N GLY A 42 10.55 4.74 17.66
CA GLY A 42 10.67 3.39 18.22
C GLY A 42 10.58 2.29 17.16
N ARG A 43 9.70 2.43 16.17
CA ARG A 43 9.55 1.49 15.05
C ARG A 43 10.77 1.46 14.12
N LEU A 44 11.41 2.61 13.94
CA LEU A 44 12.63 2.77 13.16
C LEU A 44 13.88 2.36 13.95
N ALA A 45 13.77 2.19 15.29
CA ALA A 45 14.87 1.75 16.12
C ALA A 45 15.34 0.34 15.68
N GLY A 46 16.62 0.23 15.32
CA GLY A 46 17.21 -0.99 14.78
C GLY A 46 17.25 -1.08 13.25
N ARG A 47 16.67 -0.11 12.54
CA ARG A 47 16.93 0.08 11.11
C ARG A 47 18.15 0.99 10.92
N SER A 48 19.02 0.65 9.97
CA SER A 48 20.08 1.53 9.48
C SER A 48 19.61 2.26 8.23
N PHE A 49 19.93 3.55 8.16
CA PHE A 49 19.74 4.37 6.97
C PHE A 49 21.08 5.00 6.63
N ASP A 50 21.46 4.89 5.36
CA ASP A 50 22.67 5.51 4.81
C ASP A 50 22.44 7.01 4.61
N LEU A 51 21.18 7.41 4.38
CA LEU A 51 20.76 8.81 4.30
C LEU A 51 19.38 9.03 4.91
N VAL A 52 19.21 10.15 5.62
CA VAL A 52 17.91 10.65 6.09
C VAL A 52 17.69 12.05 5.53
N VAL A 53 16.55 12.24 4.88
CA VAL A 53 16.12 13.52 4.29
C VAL A 53 14.85 14.00 4.96
N SER A 54 14.78 15.28 5.31
CA SER A 54 13.57 15.97 5.79
C SER A 54 13.27 17.17 4.92
N THR A 55 12.01 17.60 4.87
CA THR A 55 11.62 18.82 4.15
C THR A 55 12.03 20.12 4.86
N GLY A 56 12.54 20.00 6.09
CA GLY A 56 12.90 21.10 6.98
C GLY A 56 11.70 21.88 7.50
N MET A 57 10.48 21.31 7.41
CA MET A 57 9.30 21.88 8.04
C MET A 57 9.23 21.42 9.49
N ARG A 58 8.75 22.27 10.38
CA ARG A 58 8.64 22.00 11.82
C ARG A 58 7.97 20.67 12.11
N ARG A 59 6.86 20.33 11.45
CA ARG A 59 6.18 19.04 11.64
C ARG A 59 6.99 17.82 11.19
N THR A 60 7.79 17.91 10.12
CA THR A 60 8.64 16.78 9.68
C THR A 60 9.82 16.63 10.65
N ASP A 61 10.45 17.73 11.03
CA ASP A 61 11.58 17.73 11.94
C ASP A 61 11.19 17.27 13.36
N GLU A 62 10.04 17.74 13.89
CA GLU A 62 9.50 17.27 15.17
C GLU A 62 9.12 15.77 15.11
N THR A 63 8.74 15.22 13.95
CA THR A 63 8.36 13.80 13.82
C THR A 63 9.56 12.86 14.04
N ILE A 64 10.76 13.30 13.66
CA ILE A 64 11.98 12.49 13.74
C ILE A 64 13.01 13.05 14.72
N ALA A 65 12.62 13.97 15.60
CA ALA A 65 13.52 14.57 16.57
C ALA A 65 14.22 13.55 17.50
N GLY A 66 13.60 12.38 17.71
CA GLY A 66 14.20 11.26 18.47
C GLY A 66 15.16 10.37 17.68
N LEU A 67 15.25 10.53 16.35
CA LEU A 67 16.13 9.73 15.49
C LEU A 67 17.56 10.22 15.60
N ARG A 68 18.49 9.31 15.92
CA ARG A 68 19.92 9.62 16.06
C ARG A 68 20.67 9.42 14.74
N ALA A 69 20.35 10.23 13.74
CA ALA A 69 21.01 10.23 12.44
C ALA A 69 21.20 11.67 11.93
N PRO A 70 22.28 11.98 11.19
CA PRO A 70 22.37 13.22 10.42
C PRO A 70 21.19 13.32 9.45
N VAL A 71 20.58 14.51 9.36
CA VAL A 71 19.42 14.76 8.49
C VAL A 71 19.81 15.83 7.48
N GLU A 72 19.70 15.50 6.19
CA GLU A 72 19.77 16.47 5.10
C GLU A 72 18.41 17.13 4.92
N VAL A 73 18.41 18.45 4.69
CA VAL A 73 17.18 19.19 4.39
C VAL A 73 17.05 19.32 2.89
N ASP A 74 15.95 18.80 2.34
CA ASP A 74 15.59 18.95 0.93
C ASP A 74 14.15 19.51 0.79
N PRO A 75 14.02 20.82 0.51
CA PRO A 75 12.72 21.46 0.28
C PRO A 75 11.94 20.90 -0.93
N GLY A 76 12.60 20.18 -1.84
CA GLY A 76 11.98 19.55 -3.00
C GLY A 76 10.87 18.56 -2.64
N PHE A 77 10.91 18.00 -1.43
CA PHE A 77 9.88 17.09 -0.90
C PHE A 77 8.81 17.79 -0.04
N ARG A 78 8.72 19.13 -0.02
CA ARG A 78 7.65 19.83 0.71
C ARG A 78 6.27 19.55 0.12
N GLU A 79 5.25 19.64 0.97
CA GLU A 79 3.84 19.51 0.55
C GLU A 79 3.49 20.55 -0.51
N ILE A 80 2.45 20.26 -1.31
CA ILE A 80 1.93 21.20 -2.31
C ILE A 80 1.63 22.56 -1.67
N ALA A 81 2.12 23.65 -2.26
CA ALA A 81 1.77 24.99 -1.82
C ALA A 81 0.32 25.28 -2.22
N LEU A 82 -0.54 25.56 -1.25
CA LEU A 82 -1.97 25.78 -1.49
C LEU A 82 -2.35 27.26 -1.44
N GLY A 83 -1.36 28.16 -1.30
CA GLY A 83 -1.55 29.60 -1.36
C GLY A 83 -2.67 30.08 -0.43
N GLU A 84 -3.60 30.87 -0.95
CA GLU A 84 -4.74 31.39 -0.18
C GLU A 84 -5.71 30.31 0.36
N TRP A 85 -5.60 29.05 -0.07
CA TRP A 85 -6.41 27.96 0.46
C TRP A 85 -5.85 27.37 1.77
N GLU A 86 -4.62 27.72 2.15
CA GLU A 86 -4.03 27.28 3.41
C GLU A 86 -4.79 27.86 4.61
N GLY A 87 -4.97 27.04 5.65
CA GLY A 87 -5.76 27.35 6.84
C GLY A 87 -7.27 27.21 6.65
N LEU A 88 -7.77 26.95 5.44
CA LEU A 88 -9.19 26.75 5.18
C LEU A 88 -9.58 25.27 5.23
N SER A 89 -10.82 24.99 5.65
CA SER A 89 -11.44 23.69 5.45
C SER A 89 -11.90 23.51 4.00
N ALA A 90 -12.11 22.27 3.57
CA ALA A 90 -12.65 21.99 2.23
C ALA A 90 -14.02 22.65 1.99
N ALA A 91 -14.85 22.83 3.03
CA ALA A 91 -16.13 23.53 2.91
C ALA A 91 -15.93 25.03 2.67
N GLU A 92 -14.99 25.65 3.37
CA GLU A 92 -14.66 27.07 3.17
C GLU A 92 -14.02 27.33 1.81
N VAL A 93 -13.14 26.46 1.33
CA VAL A 93 -12.57 26.59 -0.02
C VAL A 93 -13.69 26.55 -1.07
N ARG A 94 -14.63 25.60 -0.97
CA ARG A 94 -15.79 25.53 -1.89
C ARG A 94 -16.65 26.78 -1.84
N ALA A 95 -16.85 27.35 -0.65
CA ALA A 95 -17.66 28.55 -0.47
C ALA A 95 -16.97 29.82 -0.99
N ARG A 96 -15.65 29.95 -0.78
CA ARG A 96 -14.87 31.15 -1.12
C ARG A 96 -14.34 31.15 -2.57
N TYR A 97 -14.07 29.97 -3.12
CA TYR A 97 -13.46 29.78 -4.45
C TYR A 97 -14.27 28.81 -5.34
N PRO A 98 -15.59 29.01 -5.53
CA PRO A 98 -16.44 28.06 -6.25
C PRO A 98 -16.01 27.83 -7.70
N ASP A 99 -15.55 28.87 -8.39
CA ASP A 99 -15.12 28.76 -9.80
C ASP A 99 -13.85 27.93 -9.95
N ALA A 100 -12.86 28.14 -9.08
CA ALA A 100 -11.62 27.36 -9.09
C ALA A 100 -11.90 25.88 -8.76
N VAL A 101 -12.79 25.60 -7.81
CA VAL A 101 -13.25 24.24 -7.51
C VAL A 101 -13.97 23.63 -8.71
N ALA A 102 -14.85 24.37 -9.39
CA ALA A 102 -15.58 23.87 -10.56
C ALA A 102 -14.62 23.47 -11.69
N ARG A 103 -13.59 24.28 -11.96
CA ARG A 103 -12.55 23.99 -12.95
C ARG A 103 -11.73 22.75 -12.57
N LEU A 104 -11.33 22.63 -11.31
CA LEU A 104 -10.62 21.45 -10.80
C LEU A 104 -11.49 20.18 -10.94
N LEU A 105 -12.79 20.27 -10.64
CA LEU A 105 -13.73 19.15 -10.85
C LEU A 105 -13.95 18.82 -12.34
N ALA A 106 -13.77 19.79 -13.23
CA ALA A 106 -13.75 19.59 -14.67
C ALA A 106 -12.41 19.01 -15.20
N GLY A 107 -11.44 18.76 -14.30
CA GLY A 107 -10.14 18.18 -14.65
C GLY A 107 -9.10 19.20 -15.10
N GLU A 108 -9.34 20.50 -14.92
CA GLU A 108 -8.33 21.51 -15.20
C GLU A 108 -7.22 21.52 -14.13
N ASP A 109 -5.99 21.77 -14.56
CA ASP A 109 -4.85 21.96 -13.67
C ASP A 109 -4.86 23.40 -13.14
N VAL A 110 -5.38 23.57 -11.92
CA VAL A 110 -5.63 24.88 -11.30
C VAL A 110 -4.75 25.06 -10.07
N ALA A 111 -3.90 26.09 -10.09
CA ALA A 111 -3.20 26.56 -8.90
C ALA A 111 -4.10 27.45 -8.06
N PRO A 112 -4.15 27.27 -6.73
CA PRO A 112 -4.64 28.30 -5.82
C PRO A 112 -3.81 29.58 -5.98
N THR A 113 -4.39 30.74 -5.70
CA THR A 113 -3.63 32.01 -5.75
C THR A 113 -2.42 31.93 -4.82
N GLY A 114 -1.22 32.10 -5.38
CA GLY A 114 0.04 31.99 -4.62
C GLY A 114 0.45 30.55 -4.26
N GLY A 115 -0.20 29.54 -4.84
CA GLY A 115 0.13 28.12 -4.70
C GLY A 115 0.71 27.51 -5.98
N GLU A 116 0.83 26.18 -5.98
CA GLU A 116 1.29 25.35 -7.10
C GLU A 116 0.10 24.69 -7.81
N THR A 117 0.22 24.41 -9.11
CA THR A 117 -0.65 23.44 -9.77
C THR A 117 -0.28 22.01 -9.34
N LEU A 118 -1.14 21.02 -9.64
CA LEU A 118 -0.81 19.61 -9.36
C LEU A 118 0.38 19.17 -10.23
N ARG A 119 0.47 19.64 -11.47
CA ARG A 119 1.58 19.36 -12.37
C ARG A 119 2.91 19.90 -11.83
N GLU A 120 2.95 21.17 -11.45
CA GLU A 120 4.16 21.81 -10.89
C GLU A 120 4.64 21.08 -9.64
N PHE A 121 3.69 20.72 -8.76
CA PHE A 121 3.96 19.93 -7.57
C PHE A 121 4.59 18.55 -7.91
N VAL A 122 3.99 17.81 -8.84
CA VAL A 122 4.47 16.48 -9.26
C VAL A 122 5.85 16.58 -9.94
N GLU A 123 6.05 17.55 -10.84
CA GLU A 123 7.34 17.77 -11.50
C GLU A 123 8.44 18.06 -10.48
N ARG A 124 8.16 18.88 -9.46
CA ARG A 124 9.09 19.19 -8.38
C ARG A 124 9.49 17.96 -7.57
N ILE A 125 8.52 17.20 -7.06
CA ILE A 125 8.82 16.05 -6.19
C ILE A 125 9.50 14.91 -6.94
N VAL A 126 9.19 14.73 -8.24
CA VAL A 126 9.85 13.74 -9.10
C VAL A 126 11.29 14.17 -9.40
N ALA A 127 11.53 15.45 -9.69
CA ALA A 127 12.89 15.96 -9.87
C ALA A 127 13.74 15.84 -8.59
N ALA A 128 13.14 16.09 -7.43
CA ALA A 128 13.82 15.90 -6.13
C ALA A 128 14.19 14.43 -5.90
N LEU A 129 13.29 13.49 -6.20
CA LEU A 129 13.59 12.06 -6.11
C LEU A 129 14.67 11.63 -7.10
N ALA A 130 14.64 12.10 -8.35
CA ALA A 130 15.69 11.80 -9.32
C ALA A 130 17.06 12.29 -8.84
N GLY A 131 17.15 13.55 -8.39
CA GLY A 131 18.41 14.10 -7.85
C GLY A 131 18.87 13.44 -6.55
N LEU A 132 17.95 12.89 -5.76
CA LEU A 132 18.30 12.04 -4.61
C LEU A 132 18.91 10.72 -5.07
N LEU A 133 18.27 10.03 -6.01
CA LEU A 133 18.72 8.72 -6.53
C LEU A 133 20.07 8.80 -7.24
N ASP A 134 20.37 9.90 -7.95
CA ASP A 134 21.65 10.13 -8.65
C ASP A 134 22.88 10.13 -7.72
N ARG A 135 22.68 10.25 -6.40
CA ARG A 135 23.74 10.32 -5.38
C ARG A 135 23.89 9.02 -4.58
N LEU A 136 23.09 7.99 -4.86
CA LEU A 136 23.01 6.78 -4.05
C LEU A 136 23.70 5.60 -4.73
N ASP A 137 24.23 4.71 -3.91
CA ASP A 137 24.90 3.49 -4.30
C ASP A 137 23.97 2.26 -4.23
N ASP A 138 24.39 1.15 -4.84
CA ASP A 138 23.69 -0.12 -4.78
C ASP A 138 23.54 -0.63 -3.33
N GLY A 139 22.31 -0.86 -2.89
CA GLY A 139 21.98 -1.34 -1.56
C GLY A 139 21.66 -0.26 -0.53
N ASP A 140 21.82 1.03 -0.88
CA ASP A 140 21.56 2.14 0.03
C ASP A 140 20.12 2.14 0.55
N ARG A 141 19.97 2.50 1.83
CA ARG A 141 18.70 2.63 2.53
C ARG A 141 18.47 4.08 2.90
N VAL A 142 17.42 4.67 2.34
CA VAL A 142 17.12 6.09 2.52
C VAL A 142 15.77 6.28 3.21
N LEU A 143 15.73 7.17 4.20
CA LEU A 143 14.49 7.63 4.84
C LEU A 143 14.17 9.06 4.37
N VAL A 144 13.01 9.27 3.76
CA VAL A 144 12.52 10.59 3.39
C VAL A 144 11.30 10.94 4.25
N VAL A 145 11.44 11.93 5.12
CA VAL A 145 10.39 12.44 6.01
C VAL A 145 9.67 13.59 5.32
N THR A 146 8.41 13.35 4.93
CA THR A 146 7.64 14.23 4.06
C THR A 146 6.14 14.22 4.43
N HIS A 147 5.27 14.41 3.45
CA HIS A 147 3.85 14.71 3.60
C HIS A 147 2.96 13.72 2.84
N GLY A 148 1.66 13.77 3.14
CA GLY A 148 0.70 12.82 2.57
C GLY A 148 0.56 12.99 1.05
N GLY A 149 0.44 14.24 0.58
CA GLY A 149 0.31 14.54 -0.85
C GLY A 149 1.55 14.11 -1.64
N VAL A 150 2.74 14.31 -1.08
CA VAL A 150 4.02 13.92 -1.71
C VAL A 150 4.10 12.41 -1.88
N ILE A 151 3.85 11.64 -0.82
CA ILE A 151 3.88 10.17 -0.85
C ILE A 151 2.86 9.63 -1.85
N GLN A 152 1.63 10.11 -1.78
CA GLN A 152 0.55 9.66 -2.65
C GLN A 152 0.89 9.92 -4.13
N ASN A 153 1.39 11.11 -4.46
CA ASN A 153 1.67 11.49 -5.84
C ASN A 153 2.97 10.88 -6.38
N LEU A 154 4.02 10.70 -5.58
CA LEU A 154 5.21 9.95 -5.99
C LEU A 154 4.84 8.50 -6.32
N VAL A 155 4.08 7.84 -5.45
CA VAL A 155 3.63 6.46 -5.70
C VAL A 155 2.74 6.39 -6.94
N ALA A 156 1.75 7.28 -7.06
CA ALA A 156 0.87 7.31 -8.23
C ALA A 156 1.63 7.54 -9.54
N HIS A 157 2.56 8.51 -9.56
CA HIS A 157 3.40 8.80 -10.72
C HIS A 157 4.22 7.57 -11.15
N HIS A 158 4.90 6.91 -10.21
CA HIS A 158 5.74 5.76 -10.52
C HIS A 158 4.96 4.50 -10.88
N LEU A 159 3.73 4.37 -10.38
CA LEU A 159 2.81 3.33 -10.82
C LEU A 159 2.20 3.65 -12.20
N GLY A 160 2.42 4.83 -12.78
CA GLY A 160 1.87 5.23 -14.07
C GLY A 160 0.37 5.52 -14.01
N LEU A 161 -0.12 5.93 -12.83
CA LEU A 161 -1.53 6.27 -12.64
C LEU A 161 -1.80 7.67 -13.19
N GLU A 162 -2.97 7.85 -13.79
CA GLU A 162 -3.43 9.18 -14.19
C GLU A 162 -3.45 10.12 -12.97
N PRO A 163 -3.04 11.40 -13.13
CA PRO A 163 -3.06 12.36 -12.04
C PRO A 163 -4.45 12.45 -11.39
N GLY A 164 -4.55 12.09 -10.11
CA GLY A 164 -5.82 12.12 -9.39
C GLY A 164 -5.79 11.36 -8.06
N PHE A 165 -6.52 11.88 -7.08
CA PHE A 165 -6.52 11.39 -5.68
C PHE A 165 -7.31 10.09 -5.43
N ARG A 166 -7.73 9.36 -6.47
CA ARG A 166 -8.82 8.36 -6.33
C ARG A 166 -8.34 6.92 -6.14
N SER A 167 -7.26 6.50 -6.81
CA SER A 167 -6.84 5.09 -6.80
C SER A 167 -6.05 4.71 -5.54
N MET A 168 -5.39 5.70 -4.92
CA MET A 168 -4.60 5.54 -3.68
C MET A 168 -5.28 6.28 -2.53
N GLY A 169 -5.41 5.64 -1.38
CA GLY A 169 -6.08 6.21 -0.20
C GLY A 169 -5.29 7.34 0.47
N ILE A 170 -5.87 7.91 1.53
CA ILE A 170 -5.19 8.91 2.34
C ILE A 170 -4.04 8.24 3.10
N VAL A 171 -2.82 8.75 2.93
CA VAL A 171 -1.62 8.34 3.66
C VAL A 171 -1.76 8.75 5.13
N ALA A 172 -1.65 7.84 6.09
CA ALA A 172 -1.87 8.09 7.52
C ALA A 172 -0.67 8.80 8.17
N ASN A 173 -0.91 9.57 9.24
CA ASN A 173 0.18 10.24 9.95
C ASN A 173 1.18 9.20 10.50
N THR A 174 2.48 9.46 10.34
CA THR A 174 3.58 8.54 10.66
C THR A 174 3.58 7.21 9.91
N SER A 175 2.75 7.03 8.87
CA SER A 175 2.80 5.81 8.08
C SER A 175 4.10 5.73 7.28
N LEU A 176 4.61 4.52 7.11
CA LEU A 176 5.75 4.16 6.29
C LEU A 176 5.25 3.60 4.95
N THR A 177 5.82 4.10 3.86
CA THR A 177 5.67 3.55 2.51
C THR A 177 7.05 3.17 2.02
N GLU A 178 7.23 1.91 1.60
CA GLU A 178 8.52 1.36 1.20
C GLU A 178 8.52 1.11 -0.31
N LEU A 179 9.57 1.61 -0.99
CA LEU A 179 9.83 1.45 -2.41
C LEU A 179 11.21 0.81 -2.60
N VAL A 180 11.34 0.00 -3.65
CA VAL A 180 12.65 -0.41 -4.19
C VAL A 180 12.79 0.21 -5.57
N VAL A 181 13.90 0.91 -5.79
CA VAL A 181 14.24 1.53 -7.08
C VAL A 181 15.42 0.77 -7.66
N ASP A 182 15.22 0.14 -8.80
CA ASP A 182 16.25 -0.59 -9.50
C ASP A 182 16.25 -0.28 -11.01
N ASP A 183 17.10 -0.96 -11.78
CA ASP A 183 17.22 -0.73 -13.22
C ASP A 183 15.92 -1.07 -13.99
N ALA A 184 15.00 -1.84 -13.39
CA ALA A 184 13.69 -2.13 -13.94
C ALA A 184 12.63 -1.07 -13.57
N GLY A 185 12.96 -0.12 -12.71
CA GLY A 185 12.12 1.00 -12.30
C GLY A 185 11.79 0.98 -10.80
N VAL A 186 10.64 1.55 -10.45
CA VAL A 186 10.20 1.68 -9.06
C VAL A 186 9.16 0.60 -8.75
N ARG A 187 9.41 -0.16 -7.68
CA ARG A 187 8.49 -1.17 -7.15
C ARG A 187 7.97 -0.75 -5.78
N LEU A 188 6.65 -0.72 -5.62
CA LEU A 188 5.97 -0.52 -4.35
C LEU A 188 6.01 -1.81 -3.52
N GLU A 189 6.78 -1.78 -2.43
CA GLU A 189 6.89 -2.89 -1.48
C GLU A 189 5.79 -2.83 -0.43
N VAL A 190 5.57 -1.65 0.17
CA VAL A 190 4.59 -1.43 1.23
C VAL A 190 3.96 -0.05 1.05
N TYR A 191 2.65 0.06 1.23
CA TYR A 191 1.96 1.33 1.23
C TYR A 191 1.19 1.54 2.54
N ASN A 192 1.46 2.68 3.18
CA ASN A 192 0.65 3.20 4.29
C ASN A 192 0.67 2.28 5.55
N ASP A 193 1.84 1.77 5.91
CA ASP A 193 2.05 0.97 7.14
C ASP A 193 2.14 1.88 8.37
N ALA A 194 1.20 1.76 9.29
CA ALA A 194 1.19 2.49 10.56
C ALA A 194 1.10 1.56 11.78
N VAL A 195 1.48 0.27 11.67
CA VAL A 195 1.26 -0.75 12.72
C VAL A 195 1.95 -0.48 14.06
N HIS A 196 2.87 0.48 14.12
CA HIS A 196 3.49 0.96 15.37
C HIS A 196 2.57 1.85 16.20
N LEU A 197 1.46 2.33 15.63
CA LEU A 197 0.45 3.11 16.35
C LEU A 197 -0.49 2.21 17.15
N PRO A 198 -1.12 2.73 18.22
CA PRO A 198 -2.14 2.00 18.96
C PRO A 198 -3.44 1.78 18.15
N ASP A 199 -3.72 2.64 17.16
CA ASP A 199 -4.90 2.62 16.30
C ASP A 199 -4.52 2.57 14.79
N PRO A 200 -3.72 1.58 14.36
CA PRO A 200 -3.05 1.61 13.06
C PRO A 200 -4.00 1.45 11.86
N TRP A 201 -5.20 0.93 12.13
CA TRP A 201 -6.23 0.62 11.15
C TRP A 201 -7.33 1.69 11.07
N THR A 202 -7.14 2.88 11.65
CA THR A 202 -8.14 3.94 11.59
C THR A 202 -8.63 4.19 10.16
N ARG A 203 -9.95 4.25 9.98
CA ARG A 203 -10.66 4.56 8.72
C ARG A 203 -10.73 6.07 8.45
N GLY A 204 -10.42 6.89 9.45
CA GLY A 204 -10.40 8.35 9.32
C GLY A 204 -11.72 8.93 8.82
N ARG A 205 -11.65 9.85 7.84
CA ARG A 205 -12.83 10.50 7.25
C ARG A 205 -13.70 9.57 6.40
N HIS A 206 -13.24 8.35 6.15
CA HIS A 206 -13.91 7.33 5.34
C HIS A 206 -14.52 6.21 6.20
N ALA A 207 -14.80 6.47 7.48
CA ALA A 207 -15.35 5.47 8.39
C ALA A 207 -16.67 4.85 7.90
N ALA A 208 -17.46 5.59 7.12
CA ALA A 208 -18.72 5.11 6.56
C ALA A 208 -18.56 4.20 5.32
N ASP A 209 -17.38 4.21 4.70
CA ASP A 209 -17.12 3.43 3.47
C ASP A 209 -16.71 2.00 3.86
N PRO A 210 -17.24 0.95 3.19
CA PRO A 210 -16.78 -0.42 3.41
C PRO A 210 -15.28 -0.58 3.18
N HIS A 211 -14.60 -1.26 4.11
CA HIS A 211 -13.18 -1.59 4.00
C HIS A 211 -13.02 -3.10 3.91
N VAL A 212 -12.55 -3.60 2.77
CA VAL A 212 -12.28 -5.03 2.59
C VAL A 212 -10.80 -5.30 2.80
N HIS A 213 -10.48 -6.18 3.76
CA HIS A 213 -9.10 -6.51 4.12
C HIS A 213 -8.67 -7.80 3.40
N LEU A 214 -7.69 -7.70 2.52
CA LEU A 214 -7.10 -8.83 1.79
C LEU A 214 -5.89 -9.35 2.58
N ILE A 215 -6.00 -10.55 3.12
CA ILE A 215 -5.07 -11.12 4.10
C ILE A 215 -4.37 -12.34 3.49
N ARG A 216 -3.08 -12.25 3.21
CA ARG A 216 -2.34 -13.40 2.67
C ARG A 216 -2.11 -14.44 3.77
N HIS A 217 -2.25 -15.72 3.43
CA HIS A 217 -1.93 -16.83 4.34
C HIS A 217 -0.49 -16.78 4.91
N GLY A 218 -0.28 -17.40 6.06
CA GLY A 218 1.06 -17.59 6.67
C GLY A 218 2.01 -18.41 5.80
N GLU A 219 3.29 -18.44 6.15
CA GLU A 219 4.34 -19.14 5.38
C GLU A 219 4.11 -20.65 5.24
N THR A 220 4.49 -21.19 4.08
CA THR A 220 4.61 -22.64 3.82
C THR A 220 6.01 -22.97 3.32
N ASP A 221 6.42 -24.24 3.35
CA ASP A 221 7.72 -24.66 2.83
C ASP A 221 7.89 -24.35 1.34
N ALA A 222 6.79 -24.38 0.57
CA ALA A 222 6.82 -23.99 -0.83
C ALA A 222 7.06 -22.48 -1.02
N ASN A 223 6.68 -21.63 -0.06
CA ASN A 223 7.08 -20.22 -0.09
C ASN A 223 8.59 -20.09 0.10
N VAL A 224 9.14 -20.76 1.12
CA VAL A 224 10.57 -20.73 1.43
C VAL A 224 11.41 -21.24 0.26
N SER A 225 10.96 -22.31 -0.40
CA SER A 225 11.67 -22.89 -1.55
C SER A 225 11.38 -22.20 -2.89
N GLY A 226 10.61 -21.10 -2.91
CA GLY A 226 10.26 -20.37 -4.14
C GLY A 226 9.42 -21.16 -5.15
N ARG A 227 8.64 -22.16 -4.69
CA ARG A 227 7.77 -22.99 -5.53
C ARG A 227 6.39 -22.36 -5.70
N TRP A 228 5.88 -22.39 -6.92
CA TRP A 228 4.57 -21.81 -7.24
C TRP A 228 3.46 -22.78 -6.87
N GLN A 229 2.69 -22.44 -5.84
CA GLN A 229 1.72 -23.35 -5.18
C GLN A 229 0.29 -22.86 -5.35
N GLY A 230 -0.18 -22.79 -6.60
CA GLY A 230 -1.51 -22.25 -6.91
C GLY A 230 -2.62 -23.11 -6.32
N ARG A 231 -3.01 -24.14 -7.06
CA ARG A 231 -4.04 -25.11 -6.63
C ARG A 231 -3.49 -26.26 -5.80
N THR A 232 -2.18 -26.43 -5.76
CA THR A 232 -1.53 -27.38 -4.85
C THR A 232 -1.84 -27.00 -3.39
N ASP A 233 -2.55 -27.88 -2.68
CA ASP A 233 -2.99 -27.63 -1.30
C ASP A 233 -1.89 -28.01 -0.28
N THR A 234 -1.09 -27.01 0.07
CA THR A 234 0.01 -27.09 1.04
C THR A 234 -0.44 -26.64 2.43
N LEU A 235 0.31 -27.07 3.44
CA LEU A 235 0.10 -26.68 4.84
C LEU A 235 0.98 -25.49 5.22
N LEU A 236 0.56 -24.73 6.24
CA LEU A 236 1.44 -23.80 6.92
C LEU A 236 2.61 -24.56 7.57
N ASN A 237 3.81 -23.98 7.51
CA ASN A 237 4.93 -24.48 8.29
C ASN A 237 4.88 -23.89 9.72
N ALA A 238 5.84 -24.22 10.58
CA ALA A 238 5.88 -23.74 11.96
C ALA A 238 5.90 -22.20 12.05
N ASN A 239 6.61 -21.53 11.15
CA ASN A 239 6.66 -20.08 11.07
C ASN A 239 5.31 -19.52 10.61
N GLY A 240 4.65 -20.12 9.61
CA GLY A 240 3.33 -19.73 9.13
C GLY A 240 2.23 -19.85 10.19
N LEU A 241 2.30 -20.88 11.04
CA LEU A 241 1.40 -21.02 12.19
C LEU A 241 1.61 -19.89 13.20
N ALA A 242 2.87 -19.55 13.52
CA ALA A 242 3.18 -18.44 14.40
C ALA A 242 2.72 -17.09 13.82
N GLN A 243 2.93 -16.89 12.51
CA GLN A 243 2.45 -15.73 11.77
C GLN A 243 0.92 -15.60 11.84
N ALA A 244 0.17 -16.68 11.67
CA ALA A 244 -1.29 -16.67 11.76
C ALA A 244 -1.79 -16.23 13.15
N GLU A 245 -1.18 -16.74 14.23
CA GLU A 245 -1.52 -16.36 15.60
C GLU A 245 -1.18 -14.89 15.91
N LEU A 246 -0.07 -14.38 15.36
CA LEU A 246 0.33 -12.99 15.54
C LEU A 246 -0.55 -12.04 14.74
N LEU A 247 -0.83 -12.39 13.48
CA LEU A 247 -1.78 -11.70 12.61
C LEU A 247 -3.13 -11.57 13.28
N ALA A 248 -3.65 -12.63 13.89
CA ALA A 248 -4.93 -12.59 14.60
C ALA A 248 -4.99 -11.49 15.67
N LYS A 249 -3.87 -11.13 16.31
CA LYS A 249 -3.80 -10.13 17.40
C LYS A 249 -3.77 -8.70 16.88
N VAL A 250 -3.08 -8.46 15.76
CA VAL A 250 -2.80 -7.11 15.28
C VAL A 250 -3.47 -6.77 13.93
N ALA A 251 -4.17 -7.72 13.32
CA ALA A 251 -5.01 -7.49 12.15
C ALA A 251 -6.03 -6.36 12.41
N PRO A 252 -6.51 -5.69 11.34
CA PRO A 252 -7.62 -4.76 11.45
C PRO A 252 -8.84 -5.42 12.14
N PRO A 253 -9.73 -4.61 12.73
CA PRO A 253 -11.06 -5.07 13.08
C PRO A 253 -11.69 -5.78 11.87
N VAL A 254 -12.31 -6.92 12.12
CA VAL A 254 -13.05 -7.65 11.10
C VAL A 254 -14.38 -8.10 11.67
N ASP A 255 -15.46 -8.01 10.90
CA ASP A 255 -16.80 -8.46 11.31
C ASP A 255 -17.06 -9.92 10.93
N VAL A 256 -16.42 -10.36 9.86
CA VAL A 256 -16.48 -11.71 9.29
C VAL A 256 -15.15 -12.06 8.65
N VAL A 257 -14.76 -13.31 8.75
CA VAL A 257 -13.62 -13.86 8.01
C VAL A 257 -14.15 -14.72 6.86
N VAL A 258 -13.68 -14.47 5.65
CA VAL A 258 -13.98 -15.27 4.46
C VAL A 258 -12.68 -15.84 3.95
N ALA A 259 -12.59 -17.16 3.78
CA ALA A 259 -11.33 -17.82 3.45
C ALA A 259 -11.40 -18.63 2.16
N SER A 260 -10.28 -18.69 1.46
CA SER A 260 -10.04 -19.70 0.43
C SER A 260 -10.22 -21.12 0.99
N PRO A 261 -10.71 -22.08 0.20
CA PRO A 261 -10.84 -23.48 0.63
C PRO A 261 -9.50 -24.21 0.85
N LEU A 262 -8.37 -23.65 0.41
CA LEU A 262 -7.05 -24.26 0.58
C LEU A 262 -6.59 -24.20 2.05
N ARG A 263 -6.01 -25.28 2.57
CA ARG A 263 -5.68 -25.47 3.99
C ARG A 263 -4.83 -24.34 4.55
N ARG A 264 -3.74 -23.94 3.89
CA ARG A 264 -2.90 -22.81 4.35
C ARG A 264 -3.68 -21.52 4.64
N ALA A 265 -4.69 -21.21 3.83
CA ALA A 265 -5.55 -20.05 4.02
C ALA A 265 -6.58 -20.30 5.12
N ARG A 266 -7.18 -21.49 5.18
CA ARG A 266 -8.11 -21.88 6.26
C ARG A 266 -7.44 -21.85 7.62
N ASP A 267 -6.24 -22.41 7.77
CA ASP A 267 -5.51 -22.42 9.04
C ASP A 267 -5.23 -20.99 9.52
N THR A 268 -4.88 -20.08 8.59
CA THR A 268 -4.71 -18.65 8.90
C THR A 268 -6.03 -18.00 9.31
N ALA A 269 -7.11 -18.30 8.59
CA ALA A 269 -8.44 -17.76 8.85
C ALA A 269 -9.05 -18.27 10.15
N ASP A 270 -8.84 -19.54 10.49
CA ASP A 270 -9.29 -20.18 11.73
C ASP A 270 -8.66 -19.48 12.94
N ALA A 271 -7.35 -19.18 12.90
CA ALA A 271 -6.67 -18.44 13.96
C ALA A 271 -7.29 -17.05 14.16
N LEU A 272 -7.52 -16.31 13.06
CA LEU A 272 -8.14 -14.98 13.09
C LEU A 272 -9.58 -15.02 13.60
N ALA A 273 -10.43 -15.87 13.02
CA ALA A 273 -11.84 -15.97 13.37
C ALA A 273 -12.03 -16.41 14.83
N ARG A 274 -11.26 -17.41 15.28
CA ARG A 274 -11.28 -17.89 16.67
C ARG A 274 -10.89 -16.81 17.66
N LEU A 275 -9.81 -16.06 17.40
CA LEU A 275 -9.33 -15.05 18.34
C LEU A 275 -10.23 -13.81 18.37
N ARG A 276 -10.81 -13.43 17.22
CA ARG A 276 -11.71 -12.28 17.11
C ARG A 276 -13.16 -12.61 17.47
N GLY A 277 -13.52 -13.90 17.55
CA GLY A 277 -14.87 -14.35 17.89
C GLY A 277 -15.90 -14.05 16.79
N VAL A 278 -15.48 -14.11 15.52
CA VAL A 278 -16.31 -13.74 14.37
C VAL A 278 -16.59 -14.95 13.47
N PRO A 279 -17.67 -14.91 12.66
CA PRO A 279 -17.99 -16.01 11.76
C PRO A 279 -16.88 -16.24 10.73
N LEU A 280 -16.62 -17.51 10.42
CA LEU A 280 -15.77 -17.94 9.32
C LEU A 280 -16.61 -18.54 8.20
N ARG A 281 -16.42 -18.06 6.97
CA ARG A 281 -17.06 -18.57 5.75
C ARG A 281 -16.00 -19.00 4.75
N ILE A 282 -16.32 -19.95 3.89
CA ILE A 282 -15.43 -20.39 2.80
C ILE A 282 -15.96 -19.87 1.48
N ASP A 283 -15.09 -19.23 0.70
CA ASP A 283 -15.40 -18.77 -0.65
C ASP A 283 -14.41 -19.37 -1.67
N PRO A 284 -14.89 -20.20 -2.62
CA PRO A 284 -14.05 -20.81 -3.64
C PRO A 284 -13.42 -19.79 -4.60
N ASP A 285 -13.96 -18.57 -4.73
CA ASP A 285 -13.34 -17.51 -5.52
C ASP A 285 -12.08 -16.93 -4.84
N LEU A 286 -11.71 -17.32 -3.61
CA LEU A 286 -10.49 -16.83 -2.94
C LEU A 286 -9.24 -17.70 -3.16
N VAL A 287 -9.31 -18.75 -3.97
CA VAL A 287 -8.16 -19.62 -4.34
C VAL A 287 -7.01 -18.85 -5.05
N GLU A 288 -5.80 -19.40 -5.03
CA GLU A 288 -4.66 -18.80 -5.74
C GLU A 288 -4.82 -18.94 -7.27
N ILE A 289 -4.03 -18.18 -8.04
CA ILE A 289 -3.88 -18.38 -9.49
C ILE A 289 -3.61 -19.87 -9.78
N ASP A 290 -4.33 -20.44 -10.75
CA ASP A 290 -4.01 -21.79 -11.22
C ASP A 290 -2.77 -21.74 -12.11
N PHE A 291 -1.69 -22.43 -11.74
CA PHE A 291 -0.46 -22.45 -12.53
C PHE A 291 -0.40 -23.56 -13.58
N GLY A 292 -1.44 -24.40 -13.70
CA GLY A 292 -1.47 -25.49 -14.68
C GLY A 292 -0.27 -26.41 -14.55
N SER A 293 0.43 -26.67 -15.66
CA SER A 293 1.64 -27.52 -15.66
C SER A 293 2.84 -26.94 -14.88
N TRP A 294 2.78 -25.65 -14.49
CA TRP A 294 3.82 -25.00 -13.70
C TRP A 294 3.64 -25.16 -12.18
N GLU A 295 2.57 -25.82 -11.73
CA GLU A 295 2.30 -26.09 -10.31
C GLU A 295 3.46 -26.81 -9.61
N ASN A 296 3.75 -26.36 -8.39
CA ASN A 296 4.80 -26.84 -7.51
C ASN A 296 6.21 -26.85 -8.14
N ARG A 297 6.47 -25.91 -9.04
CA ARG A 297 7.79 -25.70 -9.66
C ARG A 297 8.40 -24.37 -9.25
N THR A 298 9.72 -24.30 -9.24
CA THR A 298 10.45 -23.04 -9.10
C THR A 298 10.46 -22.28 -10.43
N ARG A 299 10.75 -20.98 -10.38
CA ARG A 299 10.92 -20.16 -11.59
C ARG A 299 11.95 -20.76 -12.56
N GLU A 300 13.06 -21.27 -12.04
CA GLU A 300 14.12 -21.90 -12.83
C GLU A 300 13.65 -23.21 -13.47
N GLU A 301 12.95 -24.06 -12.72
CA GLU A 301 12.37 -25.29 -13.25
C GLU A 301 11.36 -24.98 -14.38
N ILE A 302 10.51 -23.97 -14.20
CA ILE A 302 9.53 -23.54 -15.22
C ILE A 302 10.23 -23.03 -16.48
N ALA A 303 11.24 -22.17 -16.33
CA ALA A 303 11.99 -21.62 -17.46
C ALA A 303 12.69 -22.71 -18.30
N HIS A 304 13.02 -23.86 -17.69
CA HIS A 304 13.52 -25.03 -18.41
C HIS A 304 12.40 -25.92 -18.99
N LEU A 305 11.32 -26.16 -18.24
CA LEU A 305 10.21 -27.04 -18.65
C LEU A 305 9.37 -26.46 -19.79
N ASP A 306 9.17 -25.14 -19.79
CA ASP A 306 8.33 -24.41 -20.73
C ASP A 306 8.94 -23.03 -21.02
N ALA A 307 10.11 -23.03 -21.65
CA ALA A 307 10.87 -21.81 -21.96
C ALA A 307 10.07 -20.83 -22.84
N GLU A 308 9.26 -21.33 -23.77
CA GLU A 308 8.45 -20.51 -24.66
C GLU A 308 7.27 -19.86 -23.93
N GLY A 309 6.47 -20.65 -23.20
CA GLY A 309 5.36 -20.12 -22.42
C GLY A 309 5.83 -19.17 -21.33
N TYR A 310 6.93 -19.51 -20.64
CA TYR A 310 7.50 -18.63 -19.62
C TYR A 310 7.97 -17.30 -20.20
N ARG A 311 8.64 -17.30 -21.35
CA ARG A 311 9.07 -16.06 -22.04
C ARG A 311 7.88 -15.24 -22.51
N ALA A 312 6.86 -15.87 -23.11
CA ALA A 312 5.66 -15.18 -23.55
C ALA A 312 4.95 -14.47 -22.37
N VAL A 313 4.84 -15.13 -21.22
CA VAL A 313 4.17 -14.55 -20.04
C VAL A 313 5.04 -13.51 -19.33
N TYR A 314 6.28 -13.85 -18.97
CA TYR A 314 7.10 -13.02 -18.08
C TYR A 314 8.14 -12.15 -18.79
N GLY A 315 8.55 -12.51 -20.01
CA GLY A 315 9.47 -11.71 -20.82
C GLY A 315 8.75 -10.73 -21.74
N GLU A 316 7.71 -11.18 -22.42
CA GLU A 316 6.92 -10.37 -23.37
C GLU A 316 5.68 -9.72 -22.72
N GLY A 317 5.37 -10.07 -21.47
CA GLY A 317 4.27 -9.48 -20.72
C GLY A 317 2.88 -9.84 -21.26
N ARG A 318 2.72 -11.02 -21.88
CA ARG A 318 1.43 -11.47 -22.42
C ARG A 318 0.64 -12.19 -21.33
N ASP A 319 -0.57 -11.72 -21.04
CA ASP A 319 -1.42 -12.36 -20.02
C ASP A 319 -2.06 -13.66 -20.55
N LEU A 320 -1.27 -14.74 -20.52
CA LEU A 320 -1.68 -16.07 -20.99
C LEU A 320 -1.94 -17.03 -19.82
N PRO A 321 -2.73 -18.09 -20.03
CA PRO A 321 -2.88 -19.18 -19.07
C PRO A 321 -1.54 -19.74 -18.62
N ARG A 322 -1.30 -19.79 -17.30
CA ARG A 322 -0.06 -20.33 -16.75
C ARG A 322 0.01 -21.83 -17.03
N GLY A 323 1.17 -22.30 -17.49
CA GLY A 323 1.33 -23.69 -17.91
C GLY A 323 0.36 -24.13 -19.01
N GLY A 324 -0.10 -23.19 -19.84
CA GLY A 324 -0.99 -23.40 -20.99
C GLY A 324 -2.45 -23.72 -20.65
N THR A 325 -2.77 -24.10 -19.41
CA THR A 325 -4.10 -24.57 -18.99
C THR A 325 -4.60 -23.93 -17.69
N GLY A 326 -3.73 -23.24 -16.96
CA GLY A 326 -4.08 -22.54 -15.74
C GLY A 326 -4.84 -21.24 -15.98
N GLU A 327 -4.76 -20.34 -15.03
CA GLU A 327 -5.50 -19.08 -15.02
C GLU A 327 -4.63 -17.94 -15.55
N THR A 328 -5.24 -16.99 -16.26
CA THR A 328 -4.62 -15.69 -16.55
C THR A 328 -4.65 -14.79 -15.31
N PHE A 329 -3.82 -13.75 -15.30
CA PHE A 329 -3.83 -12.74 -14.24
C PHE A 329 -5.16 -11.99 -14.20
N ALA A 330 -5.72 -11.66 -15.36
CA ALA A 330 -7.03 -11.02 -15.49
C ALA A 330 -8.19 -11.91 -14.99
N GLU A 331 -8.18 -13.21 -15.26
CA GLU A 331 -9.19 -14.15 -14.74
C GLU A 331 -9.14 -14.23 -13.22
N ALA A 332 -7.94 -14.35 -12.65
CA ALA A 332 -7.75 -14.35 -11.20
C ALA A 332 -8.26 -13.05 -10.57
N SER A 333 -7.94 -11.90 -11.17
CA SER A 333 -8.44 -10.59 -10.71
C SER A 333 -9.97 -10.51 -10.71
N ARG A 334 -10.63 -10.89 -11.83
CA ARG A 334 -12.11 -10.90 -11.91
C ARG A 334 -12.73 -11.81 -10.86
N ARG A 335 -12.09 -12.94 -10.58
CA ARG A 335 -12.55 -13.90 -9.57
C ARG A 335 -12.47 -13.30 -8.16
N ILE A 336 -11.35 -12.71 -7.79
CA ILE A 336 -11.21 -12.02 -6.50
C ILE A 336 -12.16 -10.83 -6.40
N ALA A 337 -12.39 -10.08 -7.48
CA ALA A 337 -13.33 -8.97 -7.50
C ALA A 337 -14.77 -9.42 -7.14
N ARG A 338 -15.21 -10.60 -7.61
CA ARG A 338 -16.51 -11.16 -7.20
C ARG A 338 -16.57 -11.49 -5.71
N ALA A 339 -15.51 -12.06 -5.15
CA ALA A 339 -15.44 -12.36 -3.71
C ALA A 339 -15.46 -11.07 -2.86
N VAL A 340 -14.72 -10.05 -3.30
CA VAL A 340 -14.71 -8.72 -2.64
C VAL A 340 -16.09 -8.07 -2.70
N ALA A 341 -16.75 -8.06 -3.87
CA ALA A 341 -18.09 -7.50 -4.01
C ALA A 341 -19.11 -8.22 -3.11
N ARG A 342 -19.13 -9.56 -3.11
CA ARG A 342 -20.01 -10.34 -2.24
C ARG A 342 -19.79 -10.04 -0.76
N ALA A 343 -18.54 -9.89 -0.34
CA ALA A 343 -18.21 -9.59 1.05
C ALA A 343 -18.60 -8.17 1.46
N ALA A 344 -18.45 -7.19 0.55
CA ALA A 344 -18.83 -5.81 0.79
C ALA A 344 -20.35 -5.59 0.81
N GLU A 345 -21.11 -6.44 0.11
CA GLU A 345 -22.57 -6.40 0.08
C GLU A 345 -23.22 -7.21 1.23
N ASP A 346 -22.42 -7.91 2.05
CA ASP A 346 -22.93 -8.73 3.17
C ASP A 346 -23.53 -7.83 4.25
N PRO A 347 -24.85 -7.88 4.49
CA PRO A 347 -25.49 -6.98 5.43
C PRO A 347 -24.93 -7.16 6.85
N GLY A 348 -24.32 -6.11 7.40
CA GLY A 348 -23.73 -6.12 8.73
C GLY A 348 -22.25 -6.49 8.79
N ALA A 349 -21.56 -6.55 7.64
CA ALA A 349 -20.10 -6.62 7.58
C ALA A 349 -19.53 -5.34 6.97
N ASP A 350 -19.12 -4.39 7.81
CA ASP A 350 -18.50 -3.13 7.38
C ASP A 350 -17.01 -3.33 7.06
N GLU A 351 -16.36 -4.28 7.74
CA GLU A 351 -14.94 -4.60 7.62
C GLU A 351 -14.68 -6.11 7.40
N PRO A 352 -15.07 -6.71 6.25
CA PRO A 352 -14.80 -8.14 6.01
C PRO A 352 -13.30 -8.43 5.79
N GLY A 353 -12.81 -9.50 6.41
CA GLY A 353 -11.45 -10.04 6.24
C GLY A 353 -11.39 -11.22 5.28
N LEU A 354 -10.81 -11.05 4.10
CA LEU A 354 -10.66 -12.08 3.07
C LEU A 354 -9.28 -12.72 3.16
N VAL A 355 -9.21 -13.99 3.58
CA VAL A 355 -7.97 -14.74 3.73
C VAL A 355 -7.70 -15.59 2.49
N GLY A 356 -6.59 -15.30 1.81
CA GLY A 356 -6.27 -15.87 0.50
C GLY A 356 -4.78 -15.82 0.19
N HIS A 357 -4.43 -15.52 -1.06
CA HIS A 357 -3.10 -15.79 -1.60
C HIS A 357 -2.50 -14.58 -2.32
N GLY A 358 -1.16 -14.51 -2.32
CA GLY A 358 -0.43 -13.33 -2.75
C GLY A 358 -0.59 -13.03 -4.25
N GLY A 359 -0.58 -14.05 -5.11
CA GLY A 359 -0.68 -13.86 -6.55
C GLY A 359 -2.04 -13.27 -6.95
N ALA A 360 -3.12 -13.90 -6.48
CA ALA A 360 -4.49 -13.51 -6.76
C ALA A 360 -4.83 -12.13 -6.15
N PHE A 361 -4.39 -11.83 -4.93
CA PHE A 361 -4.59 -10.51 -4.34
C PHE A 361 -3.78 -9.42 -5.03
N ARG A 362 -2.55 -9.71 -5.46
CA ARG A 362 -1.78 -8.77 -6.30
C ARG A 362 -2.51 -8.50 -7.62
N ALA A 363 -3.12 -9.52 -8.23
CA ALA A 363 -3.90 -9.36 -9.45
C ALA A 363 -5.09 -8.42 -9.28
N TYR A 364 -5.85 -8.61 -8.22
CA TYR A 364 -6.96 -7.73 -7.89
C TYR A 364 -6.51 -6.30 -7.60
N VAL A 365 -5.49 -6.12 -6.75
CA VAL A 365 -4.97 -4.77 -6.40
C VAL A 365 -4.41 -4.06 -7.63
N ALA A 366 -3.69 -4.76 -8.51
CA ALA A 366 -3.22 -4.19 -9.77
C ALA A 366 -4.39 -3.67 -10.62
N THR A 367 -5.47 -4.43 -10.74
CA THR A 367 -6.68 -4.00 -11.48
C THR A 367 -7.37 -2.81 -10.81
N VAL A 368 -7.47 -2.77 -9.47
CA VAL A 368 -8.02 -1.61 -8.74
C VAL A 368 -7.20 -0.34 -9.04
N LEU A 369 -5.88 -0.49 -9.19
CA LEU A 369 -4.99 0.61 -9.56
C LEU A 369 -4.99 0.91 -11.06
N GLY A 370 -5.70 0.14 -11.89
CA GLY A 370 -5.68 0.32 -13.35
C GLY A 370 -4.39 -0.15 -14.02
N LEU A 371 -3.57 -0.94 -13.32
CA LEU A 371 -2.36 -1.54 -13.88
C LEU A 371 -2.73 -2.74 -14.75
N ASP A 372 -2.10 -2.81 -15.92
CA ASP A 372 -2.19 -3.97 -16.78
C ASP A 372 -1.28 -5.11 -16.29
N PHE A 373 -1.25 -6.21 -17.05
CA PHE A 373 -0.41 -7.33 -16.71
C PHE A 373 1.09 -7.01 -16.78
N VAL A 374 1.53 -6.13 -17.68
CA VAL A 374 2.95 -5.75 -17.83
C VAL A 374 3.42 -4.99 -16.60
N ASP A 375 2.59 -4.06 -16.11
CA ASP A 375 2.93 -3.16 -15.01
C ASP A 375 2.74 -3.79 -13.61
N ARG A 376 2.24 -5.03 -13.53
CA ARG A 376 2.01 -5.75 -12.25
C ARG A 376 3.25 -5.82 -11.35
N ASP A 377 4.44 -5.86 -11.94
CA ASP A 377 5.70 -6.06 -11.21
C ASP A 377 6.21 -4.75 -10.58
N ARG A 378 5.53 -3.61 -10.86
CA ARG A 378 5.60 -2.40 -10.04
C ARG A 378 4.98 -2.58 -8.66
N LEU A 379 4.23 -3.66 -8.42
CA LEU A 379 3.78 -4.09 -7.11
C LEU A 379 4.55 -5.33 -6.66
N ALA A 380 5.18 -5.25 -5.49
CA ALA A 380 5.77 -6.42 -4.86
C ALA A 380 4.73 -7.49 -4.56
N LEU A 381 5.11 -8.76 -4.56
CA LEU A 381 4.18 -9.82 -4.12
C LEU A 381 3.86 -9.61 -2.62
N PRO A 382 2.57 -9.63 -2.19
CA PRO A 382 2.23 -9.46 -0.79
C PRO A 382 2.94 -10.49 0.09
N ARG A 383 3.61 -10.09 1.18
CA ARG A 383 4.30 -10.97 2.12
C ARG A 383 3.33 -11.93 2.82
N ASN A 384 3.82 -13.08 3.29
CA ASN A 384 3.01 -13.98 4.10
C ASN A 384 2.46 -13.25 5.35
N ALA A 385 1.20 -13.52 5.70
CA ALA A 385 0.48 -12.84 6.77
C ALA A 385 0.42 -11.29 6.66
N SER A 386 0.56 -10.74 5.45
CA SER A 386 0.34 -9.32 5.22
C SER A 386 -1.13 -9.00 4.94
N VAL A 387 -1.48 -7.74 5.21
CA VAL A 387 -2.80 -7.18 5.00
C VAL A 387 -2.71 -6.05 3.98
N SER A 388 -3.52 -6.15 2.93
CA SER A 388 -3.87 -5.03 2.06
C SER A 388 -5.31 -4.62 2.37
N THR A 389 -5.67 -3.36 2.15
CA THR A 389 -7.02 -2.87 2.40
C THR A 389 -7.51 -2.09 1.19
N VAL A 390 -8.68 -2.48 0.70
CA VAL A 390 -9.39 -1.78 -0.37
C VAL A 390 -10.64 -1.16 0.24
N ARG A 391 -10.78 0.15 0.06
CA ARG A 391 -11.98 0.89 0.42
C ARG A 391 -12.91 0.94 -0.79
N LEU A 392 -14.20 0.76 -0.57
CA LEU A 392 -15.22 0.80 -1.62
C LEU A 392 -16.17 1.97 -1.36
N ASP A 393 -16.44 2.75 -2.39
CA ASP A 393 -17.46 3.81 -2.36
C ASP A 393 -18.22 3.86 -3.68
N GLU A 394 -19.13 4.82 -3.84
CA GLU A 394 -19.93 5.00 -5.07
C GLU A 394 -19.07 5.25 -6.33
N SER A 395 -17.82 5.69 -6.16
CA SER A 395 -16.87 5.95 -7.24
C SER A 395 -15.99 4.74 -7.58
N GLY A 396 -16.02 3.68 -6.77
CA GLY A 396 -15.32 2.43 -7.01
C GLY A 396 -14.38 2.03 -5.87
N ALA A 397 -13.31 1.33 -6.23
CA ALA A 397 -12.34 0.79 -5.29
C ALA A 397 -11.09 1.67 -5.18
N THR A 398 -10.62 1.91 -3.96
CA THR A 398 -9.37 2.63 -3.64
C THR A 398 -8.45 1.75 -2.80
N VAL A 399 -7.17 1.67 -3.15
CA VAL A 399 -6.17 0.98 -2.32
C VAL A 399 -5.79 1.88 -1.15
N ALA A 400 -6.28 1.56 0.05
CA ALA A 400 -5.98 2.31 1.27
C ALA A 400 -4.64 1.89 1.87
N ARG A 401 -4.31 0.60 1.81
CA ARG A 401 -3.07 0.02 2.33
C ARG A 401 -2.63 -1.13 1.43
N TYR A 402 -1.33 -1.31 1.28
CA TYR A 402 -0.78 -2.41 0.50
C TYR A 402 0.33 -3.12 1.26
N ASN A 403 0.21 -4.45 1.37
CA ASN A 403 1.28 -5.33 1.82
C ASN A 403 1.84 -4.98 3.21
N VAL A 404 0.97 -4.50 4.11
CA VAL A 404 1.32 -4.17 5.49
C VAL A 404 1.53 -5.47 6.24
N ALA A 405 2.78 -5.81 6.55
CA ALA A 405 3.09 -7.00 7.32
C ALA A 405 2.78 -6.74 8.78
N VAL A 406 2.13 -7.72 9.38
CA VAL A 406 2.10 -7.83 10.82
C VAL A 406 3.52 -8.09 11.32
N PRO A 407 4.03 -7.32 12.31
CA PRO A 407 5.39 -7.51 12.83
C PRO A 407 5.65 -8.97 13.19
N ALA A 408 6.89 -9.44 12.98
CA ALA A 408 7.33 -10.78 13.35
C ALA A 408 7.65 -10.90 14.85
#